data_AF-W2SWD1-F1
#
_entry.id   AF-W2SWD1-F1
#
_cell.length_a   1.000
_cell.length_b   1.000
_cell.length_c   1.000
_cell.angle_alpha   90.00
_cell.angle_beta   90.00
_cell.angle_gamma   90.00
#
_symmetry.space_group_name_H-M   'P 1'
#
loop_
_entity.id
_entity.type
_entity.pdbx_description
1 polymer ?
#
loop_
_entity_poly.entity_id
_entity_poly.type
_entity_poly.pdbx_seq_one_letter_code
_entity_poly.pdbx_strand_id
1 'polypeptide(L)'
;GPLDYLRSDPINCQSQTENTLSLRFWKTKEVELEACAMTLMDEEIECHVLPSEMSPAPVSVSFANAAKNFVITLRVKSFNPDFDSLVIIDDISYRATLCSDALSVFDLGEHFLSTPMLSLLLNRNELSCDFSRRAADCVWGSTESTTGNEDTEIAENQWMVGHGPLNQEKFYSLTGLNNLPG
;
A
#
# COMPACT_ATOMS: atom_id res chain seq x y z
N GLY A 1 -7.60 7.71 34.16
CA GLY A 1 -8.18 6.38 34.44
C GLY A 1 -7.74 5.43 33.33
N PRO A 2 -8.11 4.15 33.32
CA PRO A 2 -7.80 3.32 32.16
C PRO A 2 -8.77 3.72 31.03
N LEU A 3 -8.24 4.05 29.85
CA LEU A 3 -8.95 4.31 28.56
C LEU A 3 -9.08 5.78 28.08
N ASP A 4 -8.11 6.67 28.31
CA ASP A 4 -8.11 8.02 27.70
C ASP A 4 -7.36 8.05 26.34
N TYR A 5 -7.45 6.97 25.55
CA TYR A 5 -6.83 6.90 24.23
C TYR A 5 -7.64 6.12 23.20
N LEU A 6 -7.61 6.61 21.96
CA LEU A 6 -8.11 5.91 20.78
C LEU A 6 -7.01 4.98 20.29
N ARG A 7 -7.35 3.74 19.94
CA ARG A 7 -6.42 2.71 19.45
C ARG A 7 -6.89 2.18 18.11
N SER A 8 -5.97 2.08 17.17
CA SER A 8 -6.20 1.43 15.87
C SER A 8 -6.08 -0.10 15.95
N ASP A 9 -6.52 -0.77 14.89
CA ASP A 9 -6.23 -2.19 14.71
C ASP A 9 -4.71 -2.44 14.56
N PRO A 10 -4.21 -3.64 14.92
CA PRO A 10 -2.81 -4.00 14.76
C PRO A 10 -2.29 -3.82 13.33
N ILE A 11 -1.16 -3.14 13.21
CA ILE A 11 -0.38 -3.02 11.98
C ILE A 11 0.76 -4.03 12.05
N ASN A 12 0.67 -5.06 11.21
CA ASN A 12 1.65 -6.15 11.16
C ASN A 12 3.05 -5.63 10.81
N CYS A 13 3.15 -4.78 9.79
CA CYS A 13 4.38 -4.10 9.45
C CYS A 13 4.20 -3.01 8.38
N GLN A 14 5.21 -2.14 8.27
CA GLN A 14 5.25 -1.06 7.29
C GLN A 14 6.68 -0.70 6.83
N SER A 15 6.76 0.06 5.74
CA SER A 15 7.95 0.79 5.31
C SER A 15 8.26 1.98 6.22
N GLN A 16 9.55 2.24 6.44
CA GLN A 16 10.01 3.36 7.28
C GLN A 16 9.92 4.73 6.59
N THR A 17 9.80 4.79 5.26
CA THR A 17 9.88 6.04 4.49
C THR A 17 8.53 6.55 3.99
N GLU A 18 7.53 5.69 3.90
CA GLU A 18 6.21 6.00 3.35
C GLU A 18 5.14 5.63 4.38
N ASN A 19 5.03 6.46 5.41
CA ASN A 19 3.98 6.34 6.41
C ASN A 19 3.53 7.74 6.85
N THR A 20 2.22 7.96 6.94
CA THR A 20 1.64 9.23 7.33
C THR A 20 0.27 8.99 7.97
N LEU A 21 0.17 9.35 9.25
CA LEU A 21 -1.08 9.54 9.96
C LEU A 21 -1.52 10.99 9.76
N SER A 22 -2.70 11.18 9.18
CA SER A 22 -3.35 12.49 9.06
C SER A 22 -4.63 12.49 9.89
N LEU A 23 -4.89 13.60 10.58
CA LEU A 23 -6.13 13.79 11.34
C LEU A 23 -6.45 15.27 11.50
N ARG A 24 -7.70 15.57 11.87
CA ARG A 24 -8.12 16.89 12.35
C ARG A 24 -8.53 16.79 13.80
N PHE A 25 -8.21 17.80 14.61
CA PHE A 25 -8.62 17.80 16.01
C PHE A 25 -9.02 19.19 16.51
N TRP A 26 -9.89 19.21 17.51
CA TRP A 26 -10.26 20.38 18.30
C TRP A 26 -9.99 20.06 19.76
N LYS A 27 -9.38 20.99 20.49
CA LYS A 27 -9.14 20.81 21.92
C LYS A 27 -9.33 22.08 22.71
N THR A 28 -9.68 21.93 23.98
CA THR A 28 -9.63 23.00 24.96
C THR A 28 -8.19 23.46 25.22
N LYS A 29 -8.04 24.66 25.78
CA LYS A 29 -6.73 25.14 26.24
C LYS A 29 -6.19 24.20 27.32
N GLU A 30 -4.87 24.09 27.41
CA GLU A 30 -4.16 23.31 28.43
C GLU A 30 -4.35 21.78 28.36
N VAL A 31 -4.87 21.26 27.24
CA VAL A 31 -4.82 19.82 26.92
C VAL A 31 -3.66 19.54 25.98
N GLU A 32 -2.80 18.59 26.31
CA GLU A 32 -1.77 18.07 25.41
C GLU A 32 -2.23 16.73 24.82
N LEU A 33 -2.28 16.67 23.48
CA LEU A 33 -2.64 15.47 22.74
C LEU A 33 -1.39 14.92 22.06
N GLU A 34 -1.21 13.61 22.07
CA GLU A 34 -0.10 12.95 21.37
C GLU A 34 -0.56 11.76 20.55
N ALA A 35 0.15 11.55 19.43
CA ALA A 35 0.01 10.40 18.57
C ALA A 35 1.22 9.48 18.77
N CYS A 36 0.98 8.21 19.09
CA CYS A 36 2.02 7.26 19.43
C CYS A 36 1.90 5.98 18.61
N ALA A 37 3.03 5.42 18.23
CA ALA A 37 3.15 4.02 17.87
C ALA A 37 3.56 3.22 19.11
N MET A 38 2.78 2.19 19.43
CA MET A 38 2.99 1.33 20.60
C MET A 38 3.07 -0.13 20.17
N THR A 39 3.82 -0.94 20.90
CA THR A 39 3.83 -2.39 20.70
C THR A 39 2.47 -2.99 21.07
N LEU A 40 2.22 -4.24 20.67
CA LEU A 40 1.02 -4.96 21.08
C LEU A 40 0.92 -5.18 22.61
N MET A 41 2.03 -4.99 23.33
CA MET A 41 2.12 -5.09 24.79
C MET A 41 2.07 -3.72 25.49
N ASP A 42 1.65 -2.68 24.78
CA ASP A 42 1.52 -1.30 25.28
C ASP A 42 2.84 -0.63 25.69
N GLU A 43 3.95 -1.04 25.07
CA GLU A 43 5.23 -0.35 25.20
C GLU A 43 5.35 0.74 24.14
N GLU A 44 5.84 1.91 24.52
CA GLU A 44 6.02 3.05 23.62
C GLU A 44 7.19 2.81 22.67
N ILE A 45 6.95 2.90 21.36
CA ILE A 45 7.99 2.85 20.32
C ILE A 45 8.39 4.28 19.95
N GLU A 46 7.39 5.10 19.63
CA GLU A 46 7.58 6.47 19.14
C GLU A 46 6.31 7.30 19.41
N CYS A 47 6.47 8.51 19.92
CA CYS A 47 5.37 9.44 20.20
C CYS A 47 5.65 10.84 19.69
N HIS A 48 4.61 11.50 19.19
CA HIS A 48 4.66 12.88 18.72
C HIS A 48 3.53 13.68 19.36
N VAL A 49 3.91 14.78 20.03
CA VAL A 49 2.94 15.74 20.56
C VAL A 49 2.32 16.51 19.39
N LEU A 50 1.00 16.60 19.36
CA LEU A 50 0.27 17.34 18.34
C LEU A 50 0.28 18.83 18.68
N PRO A 51 0.82 19.69 17.78
CA PRO A 51 0.98 21.12 18.04
C PRO A 51 -0.36 21.82 18.23
N SER A 52 -0.52 22.48 19.37
CA SER A 52 -1.79 23.09 19.80
C SER A 52 -2.29 24.17 18.86
N GLU A 53 -1.36 24.86 18.21
CA GLU A 53 -1.57 25.97 17.27
C GLU A 53 -2.26 25.50 15.99
N MET A 54 -2.15 24.21 15.69
CA MET A 54 -2.76 23.60 14.52
C MET A 54 -4.21 23.16 14.77
N SER A 55 -4.79 23.34 15.95
CA SER A 55 -6.23 23.13 16.16
C SER A 55 -7.02 24.32 15.59
N PRO A 56 -7.94 24.16 14.60
CA PRO A 56 -8.52 22.92 14.10
C PRO A 56 -8.10 22.50 12.67
N ALA A 57 -6.92 22.91 12.22
CA ALA A 57 -6.34 22.50 10.95
C ALA A 57 -5.95 21.00 10.93
N PRO A 58 -5.88 20.37 9.75
CA PRO A 58 -5.32 19.04 9.59
C PRO A 58 -3.85 18.99 10.02
N VAL A 59 -3.47 17.93 10.73
CA VAL A 59 -2.09 17.62 11.08
C VAL A 59 -1.68 16.28 10.50
N SER A 60 -0.39 16.15 10.20
CA SER A 60 0.21 14.92 9.69
C SER A 60 1.44 14.56 10.51
N VAL A 61 1.55 13.27 10.85
CA VAL A 61 2.63 12.69 11.65
C VAL A 61 3.12 11.42 10.97
N SER A 62 4.42 11.15 11.02
CA SER A 62 5.04 9.94 10.49
C SER A 62 5.79 9.24 11.62
N PHE A 63 5.76 7.90 11.62
CA PHE A 63 6.41 7.03 12.60
C PHE A 63 7.58 6.30 11.93
N ALA A 64 8.79 6.83 12.08
CA ALA A 64 9.99 6.27 11.44
C ALA A 64 10.52 5.02 12.14
N ASN A 65 10.29 4.90 13.46
CA ASN A 65 10.82 3.81 14.28
C ASN A 65 9.85 2.61 14.36
N ALA A 66 8.56 2.84 14.08
CA ALA A 66 7.55 1.78 14.05
C ALA A 66 7.61 0.98 12.75
N ALA A 67 8.09 -0.26 12.81
CA ALA A 67 8.26 -1.10 11.61
C ALA A 67 7.40 -2.36 11.61
N LYS A 68 7.16 -3.00 12.75
CA LYS A 68 6.45 -4.28 12.86
C LYS A 68 5.63 -4.37 14.15
N ASN A 69 4.50 -5.08 14.08
CA ASN A 69 3.64 -5.47 15.20
C ASN A 69 3.37 -4.32 16.18
N PHE A 70 2.76 -3.25 15.66
CA PHE A 70 2.47 -2.06 16.44
C PHE A 70 1.02 -1.62 16.23
N VAL A 71 0.54 -0.77 17.13
CA VAL A 71 -0.72 -0.05 16.99
C VAL A 71 -0.43 1.43 17.05
N ILE A 72 -1.25 2.21 16.37
CA ILE A 72 -1.26 3.67 16.52
C ILE A 72 -2.31 4.04 17.57
N THR A 73 -1.92 4.89 18.51
CA THR A 73 -2.80 5.43 19.55
C THR A 73 -2.80 6.95 19.55
N LEU A 74 -3.96 7.56 19.74
CA LEU A 74 -4.12 8.98 20.01
C LEU A 74 -4.53 9.13 21.47
N ARG A 75 -3.70 9.78 22.30
CA ARG A 75 -3.92 9.85 23.75
C ARG A 75 -3.72 11.25 24.32
N VAL A 76 -4.48 11.56 25.36
CA VAL A 76 -4.28 12.79 26.14
C VAL A 76 -3.07 12.58 27.06
N LYS A 77 -2.01 13.36 26.83
CA LYS A 77 -0.78 13.32 27.62
C LYS A 77 -0.94 14.04 28.96
N SER A 78 -1.54 15.22 28.93
CA SER A 78 -1.77 16.05 30.10
C SER A 78 -2.99 16.94 29.89
N PHE A 79 -3.64 17.32 30.98
CA PHE A 79 -4.74 18.28 30.99
C PHE A 79 -4.81 18.98 32.34
N ASN A 80 -5.47 20.14 32.39
CA ASN A 80 -5.76 20.82 33.64
C ASN A 80 -7.03 20.22 34.29
N PRO A 81 -6.93 19.59 35.48
CA PRO A 81 -8.08 18.97 36.15
C PRO A 81 -9.05 19.97 36.79
N ASP A 82 -8.69 21.25 36.89
CA ASP A 82 -9.52 22.28 37.52
C ASP A 82 -10.66 22.76 36.60
N PHE A 83 -10.63 22.39 35.31
CA PHE A 83 -11.62 22.80 34.31
C PHE A 83 -12.08 21.61 33.45
N ASP A 84 -13.33 21.69 32.97
CA ASP A 84 -13.84 20.73 31.99
C ASP A 84 -13.09 20.87 30.67
N SER A 85 -12.44 19.78 30.27
CA SER A 85 -11.65 19.69 29.04
C SER A 85 -12.38 18.88 27.97
N LEU A 86 -12.25 19.29 26.72
CA LEU A 86 -12.86 18.62 25.56
C LEU A 86 -11.81 18.41 24.48
N VAL A 87 -11.78 17.20 23.93
CA VAL A 87 -11.02 16.85 22.74
C VAL A 87 -11.98 16.18 21.75
N ILE A 88 -11.96 16.65 20.51
CA ILE A 88 -12.68 16.05 19.39
C ILE A 88 -11.64 15.74 18.31
N ILE A 89 -11.70 14.54 17.75
CA ILE A 89 -10.81 14.10 16.68
C ILE A 89 -11.71 13.62 15.53
N ASP A 90 -11.37 14.02 14.31
CA ASP A 90 -12.09 13.68 13.09
C ASP A 90 -11.11 13.50 11.91
N ASP A 91 -11.60 13.03 10.77
CA ASP A 91 -10.83 12.86 9.53
C ASP A 91 -9.54 12.03 9.69
N ILE A 92 -9.57 10.99 10.55
CA ILE A 92 -8.41 10.13 10.80
C ILE A 92 -8.15 9.26 9.56
N SER A 93 -6.97 9.40 8.97
CA SER A 93 -6.50 8.62 7.83
C SER A 93 -5.07 8.17 8.07
N TYR A 94 -4.83 6.87 7.91
CA TYR A 94 -3.47 6.33 7.90
C TYR A 94 -3.11 5.83 6.50
N ARG A 95 -2.01 6.35 5.95
CA ARG A 95 -1.45 5.92 4.68
C ARG A 95 -0.04 5.42 4.91
N ALA A 96 0.21 4.16 4.60
CA ALA A 96 1.55 3.60 4.62
C ALA A 96 1.71 2.50 3.57
N THR A 97 2.97 2.19 3.23
CA THR A 97 3.32 1.01 2.44
C THR A 97 3.52 -0.17 3.39
N LEU A 98 2.59 -1.13 3.40
CA LEU A 98 2.64 -2.31 4.28
C LEU A 98 3.49 -3.43 3.66
N CYS A 99 4.04 -4.36 4.44
CA CYS A 99 4.82 -5.46 3.81
C CYS A 99 3.95 -6.52 3.12
N SER A 100 2.63 -6.50 3.34
CA SER A 100 1.68 -7.28 2.54
C SER A 100 1.30 -6.58 1.24
N ASP A 101 1.67 -5.31 1.05
CA ASP A 101 1.41 -4.61 -0.19
C ASP A 101 2.43 -5.03 -1.24
N ALA A 102 1.92 -5.42 -2.41
CA ALA A 102 2.80 -5.74 -3.53
C ALA A 102 3.20 -4.46 -4.25
N LEU A 103 4.51 -4.18 -4.28
CA LEU A 103 5.07 -3.03 -5.01
C LEU A 103 5.22 -3.28 -6.50
N SER A 104 5.22 -4.56 -6.93
CA SER A 104 5.31 -4.95 -8.33
C SER A 104 4.66 -6.30 -8.58
N VAL A 105 4.41 -6.62 -9.85
CA VAL A 105 3.84 -7.90 -10.30
C VAL A 105 4.69 -9.11 -9.86
N PHE A 106 5.99 -8.92 -9.64
CA PHE A 106 6.88 -9.99 -9.17
C PHE A 106 6.68 -10.33 -7.69
N ASP A 107 5.94 -9.50 -6.94
CA ASP A 107 5.72 -9.68 -5.51
C ASP A 107 4.49 -10.55 -5.21
N LEU A 108 3.75 -11.01 -6.23
CA LEU A 108 2.48 -11.76 -6.12
C LEU A 108 2.59 -13.13 -5.42
N GLY A 109 3.78 -13.56 -5.02
CA GLY A 109 4.03 -14.74 -4.18
C GLY A 109 5.30 -15.49 -4.57
N GLU A 110 5.89 -16.26 -3.66
CA GLU A 110 7.13 -17.03 -3.93
C GLU A 110 6.97 -18.07 -5.06
N HIS A 111 5.74 -18.47 -5.36
CA HIS A 111 5.41 -19.40 -6.43
C HIS A 111 4.87 -18.71 -7.69
N PHE A 112 4.78 -17.37 -7.68
CA PHE A 112 4.39 -16.61 -8.85
C PHE A 112 5.63 -16.39 -9.73
N LEU A 113 5.61 -16.98 -10.92
CA LEU A 113 6.69 -16.87 -11.89
C LEU A 113 6.14 -16.18 -13.14
N SER A 114 6.87 -15.19 -13.65
CA SER A 114 6.56 -14.61 -14.95
C SER A 114 7.51 -15.15 -16.01
N THR A 115 6.96 -15.56 -17.14
CA THR A 115 7.75 -16.00 -18.30
C THR A 115 7.39 -15.15 -19.51
N PRO A 116 8.36 -14.81 -20.37
CA PRO A 116 8.06 -14.10 -21.60
C PRO A 116 7.01 -14.83 -22.42
N MET A 117 5.99 -14.11 -22.89
CA MET A 117 4.90 -14.66 -23.68
C MET A 117 5.42 -15.40 -24.91
N LEU A 118 6.47 -14.86 -25.55
CA LEU A 118 7.11 -15.48 -26.71
C LEU A 118 7.68 -16.88 -26.40
N SER A 119 8.25 -17.08 -25.22
CA SER A 119 8.81 -18.38 -24.80
C SER A 119 7.75 -19.46 -24.62
N LEU A 120 6.53 -19.10 -24.24
CA LEU A 120 5.39 -20.02 -24.12
C LEU A 120 4.78 -20.36 -25.48
N LEU A 121 4.72 -19.38 -26.38
CA LEU A 121 4.14 -19.53 -27.72
C LEU A 121 5.00 -20.41 -28.63
N LEU A 122 6.33 -20.31 -28.52
CA LEU A 122 7.25 -21.13 -29.31
C LEU A 122 7.19 -22.63 -28.95
N ASN A 123 6.58 -22.99 -27.81
CA ASN A 123 6.47 -24.38 -27.34
C ASN A 123 5.07 -24.99 -27.54
N ARG A 124 4.11 -24.23 -28.12
CA ARG A 124 2.77 -24.73 -28.46
C ARG A 124 2.62 -24.89 -29.97
N ASN A 125 2.50 -26.13 -30.42
CA ASN A 125 2.15 -26.49 -31.81
C ASN A 125 0.70 -26.18 -32.22
N GLU A 126 -0.06 -25.44 -31.40
CA GLU A 126 -1.51 -25.20 -31.60
C GLU A 126 -1.85 -23.89 -32.32
N LEU A 127 -0.87 -23.21 -32.92
CA LEU A 127 -1.13 -22.07 -33.82
C LEU A 127 -1.37 -22.57 -35.26
N SER A 128 -2.30 -23.53 -35.41
CA SER A 128 -2.82 -23.99 -36.70
C SER A 128 -3.78 -22.93 -37.27
N CYS A 129 -3.23 -21.85 -37.81
CA CYS A 129 -4.05 -20.88 -38.53
C CYS A 129 -4.50 -21.50 -39.86
N ASP A 130 -5.81 -21.62 -40.06
CA ASP A 130 -6.39 -22.08 -41.32
C ASP A 130 -6.42 -20.92 -42.33
N PHE A 131 -5.49 -20.94 -43.28
CA PHE A 131 -5.36 -19.91 -44.32
C PHE A 131 -6.45 -19.97 -45.41
N SER A 132 -7.44 -20.86 -45.30
CA SER A 132 -8.52 -20.99 -46.28
C SER A 132 -9.60 -19.90 -46.17
N ARG A 133 -9.63 -19.13 -45.07
CA ARG A 133 -10.43 -17.91 -44.91
C ARG A 133 -9.49 -16.76 -44.55
N ARG A 134 -9.78 -15.56 -45.07
CA ARG A 134 -8.97 -14.33 -44.91
C ARG A 134 -8.21 -14.33 -43.58
N ALA A 135 -6.88 -14.26 -43.65
CA ALA A 135 -5.93 -14.24 -42.54
C ALA A 135 -6.05 -12.98 -41.65
N ALA A 136 -7.26 -12.63 -41.24
CA ALA A 136 -7.59 -11.51 -40.36
C ALA A 136 -7.67 -11.93 -38.88
N ASP A 137 -7.78 -13.23 -38.58
CA ASP A 137 -8.03 -13.72 -37.22
C ASP A 137 -6.80 -14.36 -36.53
N CYS A 138 -5.61 -14.26 -37.10
CA CYS A 138 -4.37 -14.68 -36.45
C CYS A 138 -3.36 -13.52 -36.42
N VAL A 139 -3.57 -12.57 -35.51
CA VAL A 139 -2.57 -11.56 -35.17
C VAL A 139 -2.33 -11.60 -33.67
N TRP A 140 -1.25 -12.25 -33.26
CA TRP A 140 -0.63 -12.02 -31.97
C TRP A 140 0.82 -11.63 -32.21
N GLY A 141 1.07 -10.33 -32.17
CA GLY A 141 2.39 -9.72 -32.36
C GLY A 141 2.41 -8.73 -33.52
N SER A 142 2.12 -7.45 -33.25
CA SER A 142 2.58 -6.38 -34.14
C SER A 142 4.08 -6.18 -33.90
N THR A 143 4.92 -6.86 -34.67
CA THR A 143 6.29 -6.39 -34.90
C THR A 143 6.24 -5.29 -35.95
N GLU A 144 5.70 -4.12 -35.61
CA GLU A 144 5.94 -2.92 -36.42
C GLU A 144 7.22 -2.25 -35.91
N SER A 145 8.37 -2.78 -36.33
CA SER A 145 9.59 -1.98 -36.45
C SER A 145 9.72 -1.54 -37.90
N THR A 146 8.87 -0.60 -38.31
CA THR A 146 9.06 0.08 -39.60
C THR A 146 9.66 1.45 -39.36
N THR A 147 10.96 1.52 -39.64
CA THR A 147 11.79 2.70 -39.89
C THR A 147 12.37 3.44 -38.66
N GLY A 148 13.62 3.08 -38.30
CA GLY A 148 14.53 3.98 -37.58
C GLY A 148 15.38 3.27 -36.53
N ASN A 149 16.66 3.01 -36.85
CA ASN A 149 17.81 2.86 -35.95
C ASN A 149 17.59 2.71 -34.43
N GLU A 150 17.06 1.58 -33.94
CA GLU A 150 16.97 1.34 -32.49
C GLU A 150 17.23 -0.14 -32.15
N ASP A 151 18.50 -0.53 -32.11
CA ASP A 151 18.96 -1.78 -31.45
C ASP A 151 18.89 -1.67 -29.91
N THR A 152 18.21 -0.66 -29.37
CA THR A 152 18.17 -0.35 -27.93
C THR A 152 16.78 -0.36 -27.28
N GLU A 153 15.68 -0.48 -28.03
CA GLU A 153 14.32 -0.35 -27.46
C GLU A 153 13.49 -1.64 -27.41
N ILE A 154 14.03 -2.79 -27.85
CA ILE A 154 13.28 -4.08 -27.81
C ILE A 154 13.08 -4.58 -26.36
N ALA A 155 13.76 -4.00 -25.37
CA ALA A 155 13.66 -4.40 -23.97
C ALA A 155 12.43 -3.82 -23.23
N GLU A 156 11.77 -2.77 -23.73
CA GLU A 156 10.80 -2.04 -22.91
C GLU A 156 9.38 -2.64 -22.90
N ASN A 157 8.99 -3.44 -23.90
CA ASN A 157 7.62 -3.96 -24.03
C ASN A 157 7.54 -5.48 -24.23
N GLN A 158 8.34 -6.24 -23.48
CA GLN A 158 8.21 -7.70 -23.49
C GLN A 158 7.00 -8.11 -22.65
N TRP A 159 5.93 -8.52 -23.32
CA TRP A 159 4.75 -9.09 -22.64
C TRP A 159 5.13 -10.34 -21.85
N MET A 160 4.83 -10.33 -20.55
CA MET A 160 5.10 -11.42 -19.63
C MET A 160 3.79 -12.09 -19.23
N VAL A 161 3.80 -13.42 -19.16
CA VAL A 161 2.67 -14.20 -18.64
C VAL A 161 3.04 -14.69 -17.25
N GLY A 162 2.20 -14.34 -16.28
CA GLY A 162 2.30 -14.84 -14.90
C GLY A 162 1.73 -16.25 -14.77
N HIS A 163 2.44 -17.12 -14.06
CA HIS A 163 2.03 -18.47 -13.73
C HIS A 163 2.17 -18.72 -12.23
N GLY A 164 1.32 -19.61 -11.70
CA GLY A 164 1.32 -20.00 -10.30
C GLY A 164 0.16 -19.38 -9.51
N PRO A 165 -0.05 -19.85 -8.26
CA PRO A 165 -1.11 -19.32 -7.40
C PRO A 165 -0.82 -17.87 -7.04
N LEU A 166 -1.80 -17.00 -7.28
CA LEU A 166 -1.74 -15.59 -6.92
C LEU A 166 -2.04 -15.41 -5.43
N ASN A 167 -1.21 -14.64 -4.73
CA ASN A 167 -1.57 -14.16 -3.40
C ASN A 167 -2.67 -13.09 -3.54
N GLN A 168 -3.86 -13.39 -3.00
CA GLN A 168 -5.05 -12.57 -3.19
C GLN A 168 -4.95 -11.19 -2.53
N GLU A 169 -4.30 -11.08 -1.37
CA GLU A 169 -4.07 -9.80 -0.69
C GLU A 169 -3.15 -8.90 -1.51
N LYS A 170 -2.07 -9.48 -2.04
CA LYS A 170 -1.11 -8.77 -2.89
C LYS A 170 -1.72 -8.38 -4.24
N PHE A 171 -2.54 -9.24 -4.82
CA PHE A 171 -3.28 -8.95 -6.04
C PHE A 171 -4.27 -7.79 -5.84
N TYR A 172 -5.02 -7.81 -4.74
CA TYR A 172 -5.92 -6.71 -4.38
C TYR A 172 -5.14 -5.41 -4.15
N SER A 173 -4.00 -5.48 -3.44
CA SER A 173 -3.16 -4.30 -3.19
C SER A 173 -2.68 -3.65 -4.50
N LEU A 174 -2.29 -4.45 -5.50
CA LEU A 174 -1.85 -3.94 -6.82
C LEU A 174 -2.98 -3.42 -7.71
N THR A 175 -4.13 -4.12 -7.72
CA THR A 175 -5.16 -3.91 -8.75
C THR A 175 -6.41 -3.21 -8.22
N GLY A 176 -6.59 -3.15 -6.90
CA GLY A 176 -7.83 -2.74 -6.25
C GLY A 176 -9.01 -3.69 -6.52
N LEU A 177 -8.76 -4.86 -7.10
CA LEU A 177 -9.79 -5.82 -7.51
C LEU A 177 -9.61 -7.13 -6.75
N ASN A 178 -10.73 -7.69 -6.25
CA ASN A 178 -10.76 -9.01 -5.62
C ASN A 178 -11.08 -10.15 -6.59
N ASN A 179 -11.55 -9.82 -7.79
CA ASN A 179 -11.94 -10.79 -8.79
C ASN A 179 -10.73 -11.15 -9.65
N LEU A 180 -10.28 -12.39 -9.50
CA LEU A 180 -9.28 -12.97 -10.39
C LEU A 180 -9.92 -13.16 -11.79
N PRO A 181 -9.24 -12.78 -12.88
CA PRO A 181 -9.67 -13.15 -14.22
C PRO A 181 -9.64 -14.68 -14.32
N GLY A 182 -10.82 -15.28 -14.55
CA GLY A 182 -11.01 -16.72 -14.72
C GLY A 182 -10.71 -17.20 -16.12
#